data_AF-A0A0G0QDU3-F1
#
_entry.id   AF-A0A0G0QDU3-F1
#
_cell.length_a   1.000
_cell.length_b   1.000
_cell.length_c   1.000
_cell.angle_alpha   90.00
_cell.angle_beta   90.00
_cell.angle_gamma   90.00
#
_symmetry.space_group_name_H-M   'P 1'
#
loop_
_entity.id
_entity.type
_entity.pdbx_description
1 polymer ?
#
loop_
_entity_poly.entity_id
_entity_poly.type
_entity_poly.pdbx_seq_one_letter_code
_entity_poly.pdbx_strand_id
1 'polypeptide(L)'
;MTDSLTARQTQVLKSLIDEYIDTAEPVGSESLDKKYSLGVSPATIRNEMMDLTRMGYLRQPHTSAGRVPSPKAMKFYIDQLMEERHMSVAEEVKVKEEVRGGKDDLDLLLDEATHALSQATQSLSVAALSEEDKVWHSGYSHVFHNPEFADLEATAQLFSFIEEFQMMRELFFRRMTGESVVEVIFGEELGWPGFNPIGVVATHFDVKGKHGAIGVIGPARIPYARVIPVVRYFRDVIEEVCGR
;
A
#
# COMPACT_ATOMS: atom_id res chain seq x y z
N MET A 1 5.44 -4.73 27.95
CA MET A 1 6.75 -5.16 27.44
C MET A 1 6.65 -5.12 25.94
N THR A 2 7.41 -4.26 25.28
CA THR A 2 7.54 -4.32 23.82
C THR A 2 8.24 -5.64 23.51
N ASP A 3 7.53 -6.61 22.96
CA ASP A 3 8.12 -7.87 22.50
C ASP A 3 9.05 -7.56 21.32
N SER A 4 10.28 -7.13 21.62
CA SER A 4 11.29 -6.82 20.63
C SER A 4 11.68 -8.12 19.93
N LEU A 5 11.50 -8.18 18.62
CA LEU A 5 11.99 -9.29 17.80
C LEU A 5 13.51 -9.41 17.92
N THR A 6 14.01 -10.64 17.99
CA THR A 6 15.46 -10.87 17.90
C THR A 6 15.97 -10.48 16.52
N ALA A 7 17.28 -10.17 16.39
CA ALA A 7 17.88 -9.84 15.09
C ALA A 7 17.60 -10.91 14.01
N ARG A 8 17.59 -12.19 14.40
CA ARG A 8 17.27 -13.30 13.48
C ARG A 8 15.80 -13.30 13.08
N GLN A 9 14.88 -13.15 14.04
CA GLN A 9 13.44 -13.07 13.76
C GLN A 9 13.13 -11.90 12.84
N THR A 10 13.76 -10.74 13.08
CA THR A 10 13.66 -9.56 12.24
C THR A 10 14.14 -9.84 10.81
N GLN A 11 15.28 -10.51 10.64
CA GLN A 11 15.81 -10.86 9.32
C GLN A 11 14.91 -11.87 8.57
N VAL A 12 14.40 -12.89 9.28
CA VAL A 12 13.45 -13.87 8.72
C VAL A 12 12.15 -13.18 8.32
N LEU A 13 11.60 -12.31 9.18
CA LEU A 13 10.38 -11.57 8.92
C LEU A 13 10.53 -10.64 7.71
N LYS A 14 11.62 -9.88 7.63
CA LYS A 14 11.92 -9.01 6.48
C LYS A 14 11.94 -9.81 5.18
N SER A 15 12.74 -10.88 5.15
CA SER A 15 12.92 -11.70 3.95
C SER A 15 11.61 -12.38 3.51
N LEU A 16 10.78 -12.78 4.48
CA LEU A 16 9.45 -13.32 4.22
C LEU A 16 8.52 -12.29 3.60
N ILE A 17 8.50 -11.07 4.13
CA ILE A 17 7.64 -10.00 3.62
C ILE A 17 8.09 -9.57 2.23
N ASP A 18 9.40 -9.41 2.01
CA ASP A 18 9.98 -9.14 0.69
C ASP A 18 9.54 -10.22 -0.33
N GLU A 19 9.65 -11.50 0.05
CA GLU A 19 9.21 -12.62 -0.80
C GLU A 19 7.71 -12.62 -1.06
N TYR A 20 6.90 -12.32 -0.05
CA TYR A 20 5.45 -12.30 -0.17
C TYR A 20 4.96 -11.14 -1.05
N ILE A 21 5.58 -9.96 -0.94
CA ILE A 21 5.30 -8.80 -1.79
C ILE A 21 5.57 -9.14 -3.27
N ASP A 22 6.69 -9.83 -3.53
CA ASP A 22 7.12 -10.20 -4.88
C ASP A 22 6.25 -11.31 -5.50
N THR A 23 5.86 -12.32 -4.73
CA THR A 23 5.29 -13.58 -5.26
C THR A 23 3.78 -13.71 -5.09
N ALA A 24 3.19 -13.00 -4.13
CA ALA A 24 1.81 -13.22 -3.67
C ALA A 24 1.55 -14.63 -3.09
N GLU A 25 2.59 -15.44 -2.84
CA GLU A 25 2.44 -16.83 -2.42
C GLU A 25 2.82 -17.02 -0.93
N PRO A 26 2.17 -17.96 -0.22
CA PRO A 26 2.59 -18.34 1.13
C PRO A 26 4.06 -18.81 1.14
N VAL A 27 4.88 -18.19 1.98
CA VAL A 27 6.34 -18.34 1.94
C VAL A 27 6.79 -19.48 2.85
N GLY A 28 7.62 -20.38 2.31
CA GLY A 28 8.19 -21.52 3.04
C GLY A 28 9.62 -21.28 3.52
N SER A 29 10.05 -22.03 4.53
CA SER A 29 11.43 -21.94 5.05
C SER A 29 12.49 -22.31 3.99
N GLU A 30 12.17 -23.23 3.08
CA GLU A 30 13.11 -23.68 2.03
C GLU A 30 13.29 -22.66 0.91
N SER A 31 12.23 -21.95 0.51
CA SER A 31 12.34 -20.89 -0.50
C SER A 31 13.15 -19.71 0.04
N LEU A 32 12.94 -19.36 1.31
CA LEU A 32 13.70 -18.30 1.98
C LEU A 32 15.19 -18.62 2.09
N ASP A 33 15.55 -19.83 2.50
CA ASP A 33 16.95 -20.23 2.62
C ASP A 33 17.67 -20.12 1.26
N LYS A 34 17.06 -20.66 0.20
CA LYS A 34 17.63 -20.67 -1.15
C LYS A 34 17.85 -19.26 -1.72
N LYS A 35 16.91 -18.33 -1.50
CA LYS A 35 16.95 -16.98 -2.11
C LYS A 35 17.74 -15.97 -1.28
N TYR A 36 17.62 -16.00 0.05
CA TYR A 36 18.17 -14.95 0.93
C TYR A 36 19.41 -15.37 1.71
N SER A 37 19.83 -16.64 1.65
CA SER A 37 21.05 -17.14 2.31
C SER A 37 21.20 -16.68 3.76
N LEU A 38 20.20 -16.97 4.59
CA LEU A 38 20.06 -16.45 5.96
C LEU A 38 21.11 -17.00 6.96
N GLY A 39 22.06 -17.82 6.51
CA GLY A 39 23.13 -18.38 7.32
C GLY A 39 22.66 -19.41 8.35
N VAL A 40 21.44 -19.94 8.21
CA VAL A 40 20.82 -20.91 9.12
C VAL A 40 20.05 -21.96 8.33
N SER A 41 19.84 -23.14 8.93
CA SER A 41 19.11 -24.22 8.26
C SER A 41 17.62 -23.90 8.04
N PRO A 42 16.96 -24.50 7.02
CA PRO A 42 15.51 -24.41 6.85
C PRO A 42 14.70 -24.82 8.08
N ALA A 43 15.20 -25.77 8.88
CA ALA A 43 14.55 -26.17 10.13
C ALA A 43 14.59 -25.03 11.18
N THR A 44 15.70 -24.30 11.26
CA THR A 44 15.84 -23.12 12.11
C THR A 44 14.89 -22.01 11.66
N ILE A 45 14.86 -21.70 10.36
CA ILE A 45 13.93 -20.69 9.80
C ILE A 45 12.49 -21.04 10.13
N ARG A 46 12.10 -22.32 9.97
CA ARG A 46 10.76 -22.81 10.30
C ARG A 46 10.42 -22.58 11.78
N ASN A 47 11.35 -22.80 12.69
CA ASN A 47 11.14 -22.54 14.12
C ASN A 47 10.91 -21.05 14.39
N GLU A 48 11.73 -20.17 13.80
CA GLU A 48 11.54 -18.71 13.94
C GLU A 48 10.19 -18.27 13.37
N MET A 49 9.77 -18.82 12.22
CA MET A 49 8.45 -18.56 11.63
C MET A 49 7.28 -19.05 12.52
N MET A 50 7.46 -20.15 13.27
CA MET A 50 6.46 -20.60 14.25
C MET A 50 6.34 -19.62 15.40
N ASP A 51 7.47 -19.13 15.92
CA ASP A 51 7.46 -18.15 17.00
C ASP A 51 6.87 -16.80 16.54
N LEU A 52 7.23 -16.33 15.35
CA LEU A 52 6.60 -15.16 14.72
C LEU A 52 5.09 -15.33 14.52
N THR A 53 4.62 -16.56 14.25
CA THR A 53 3.19 -16.88 14.16
C THR A 53 2.52 -16.77 15.54
N ARG A 54 3.15 -17.33 16.59
CA ARG A 54 2.65 -17.21 17.99
C ARG A 54 2.58 -15.76 18.46
N MET A 55 3.50 -14.92 18.00
CA MET A 55 3.55 -13.48 18.28
C MET A 55 2.58 -12.65 17.41
N GLY A 56 1.84 -13.29 16.49
CA GLY A 56 0.85 -12.66 15.62
C GLY A 56 1.41 -11.89 14.42
N TYR A 57 2.71 -12.00 14.13
CA TYR A 57 3.33 -11.40 12.95
C TYR A 57 3.01 -12.20 11.68
N LEU A 58 2.97 -13.53 11.78
CA LEU A 58 2.69 -14.41 10.65
C LEU A 58 1.39 -15.19 10.86
N ARG A 59 0.80 -15.66 9.76
CA ARG A 59 -0.38 -16.54 9.76
C ARG A 59 -0.14 -17.71 8.81
N GLN A 60 -0.86 -18.81 9.04
CA GLN A 60 -1.00 -19.89 8.04
C GLN A 60 -2.36 -19.78 7.38
N PRO A 61 -2.45 -19.64 6.05
CA PRO A 61 -3.73 -19.72 5.37
C PRO A 61 -4.27 -21.16 5.39
N HIS A 62 -3.41 -22.17 5.22
CA HIS A 62 -3.76 -23.59 5.27
C HIS A 62 -2.69 -24.42 5.98
N THR A 63 -3.05 -25.58 6.53
CA THR A 63 -2.17 -26.44 7.34
C THR A 63 -0.88 -26.88 6.62
N SER A 64 -0.92 -27.05 5.30
CA SER A 64 0.23 -27.42 4.45
C SER A 64 0.90 -26.24 3.74
N ALA A 65 0.31 -25.05 3.80
CA ALA A 65 0.85 -23.87 3.13
C ALA A 65 1.99 -23.23 3.94
N GLY A 66 2.80 -22.42 3.26
CA GLY A 66 3.76 -21.52 3.90
C GLY A 66 3.10 -20.51 4.84
N ARG A 67 3.84 -19.46 5.22
CA ARG A 67 3.32 -18.37 6.06
C ARG A 67 3.10 -17.12 5.23
N VAL A 68 2.10 -16.33 5.65
CA VAL A 68 1.84 -14.99 5.11
C VAL A 68 1.95 -13.98 6.25
N PRO A 69 2.38 -12.73 5.97
CA PRO A 69 2.40 -11.68 6.98
C PRO A 69 0.98 -11.25 7.38
N SER A 70 0.82 -10.87 8.64
CA SER A 70 -0.37 -10.16 9.12
C SER A 70 -0.24 -8.65 8.87
N PRO A 71 -1.33 -7.87 9.00
CA PRO A 71 -1.25 -6.40 9.02
C PRO A 71 -0.25 -5.86 10.05
N LYS A 72 -0.15 -6.49 11.23
CA LYS A 72 0.85 -6.17 12.25
C LYS A 72 2.28 -6.32 11.72
N ALA A 73 2.57 -7.37 10.97
CA ALA A 73 3.88 -7.56 10.37
C ALA A 73 4.17 -6.59 9.25
N MET A 74 3.18 -6.29 8.39
CA MET A 74 3.34 -5.30 7.33
C MET A 74 3.62 -3.91 7.91
N LYS A 75 2.90 -3.49 8.95
CA LYS A 75 3.18 -2.23 9.66
C LYS A 75 4.59 -2.21 10.24
N PHE A 76 4.99 -3.26 10.95
CA PHE A 76 6.37 -3.36 11.46
C PHE A 76 7.43 -3.28 10.35
N TYR A 77 7.16 -3.90 9.20
CA TYR A 77 8.03 -3.81 8.04
C TYR A 77 8.12 -2.39 7.48
N ILE A 78 6.99 -1.72 7.29
CA ILE A 78 6.92 -0.34 6.81
C ILE A 78 7.65 0.60 7.78
N ASP A 79 7.46 0.43 9.07
CA ASP A 79 7.99 1.34 10.09
C ASP A 79 9.49 1.14 10.36
N GLN A 80 9.99 -0.09 10.25
CA GLN A 80 11.33 -0.44 10.77
C GLN A 80 12.25 -1.20 9.82
N LEU A 81 11.73 -1.85 8.77
CA LEU A 81 12.51 -2.81 7.97
C LEU A 81 12.66 -2.46 6.50
N MET A 82 11.69 -1.73 5.93
CA MET A 82 11.72 -1.38 4.51
C MET A 82 12.79 -0.30 4.25
N GLU A 83 13.37 -0.37 3.06
CA GLU A 83 14.27 0.66 2.56
C GLU A 83 13.55 1.40 1.44
N GLU A 84 13.33 2.70 1.60
CA GLU A 84 12.63 3.51 0.61
C GLU A 84 13.41 3.54 -0.71
N ARG A 85 12.70 3.31 -1.82
CA ARG A 85 13.22 3.53 -3.17
C ARG A 85 12.86 4.94 -3.58
N HIS A 86 13.86 5.83 -3.53
CA HIS A 86 13.69 7.20 -3.98
C HIS A 86 13.32 7.24 -5.46
N MET A 87 12.45 8.19 -5.81
CA MET A 87 12.16 8.51 -7.20
C MET A 87 13.43 9.04 -7.87
N SER A 88 13.62 8.70 -9.15
CA SER A 88 14.63 9.36 -9.95
C SER A 88 14.19 10.79 -10.30
N VAL A 89 15.16 11.69 -10.50
CA VAL A 89 14.89 13.07 -10.95
C VAL A 89 14.07 13.10 -12.24
N ALA A 90 14.28 12.13 -13.14
CA ALA A 90 13.51 12.04 -14.37
C ALA A 90 12.02 11.69 -14.12
N GLU A 91 11.74 10.80 -13.17
CA GLU A 91 10.37 10.47 -12.76
C GLU A 91 9.71 11.67 -12.06
N GLU A 92 10.42 12.35 -11.17
CA GLU A 92 9.94 13.54 -10.47
C GLU A 92 9.55 14.67 -11.44
N VAL A 93 10.42 14.95 -12.42
CA VAL A 93 10.17 15.95 -13.47
C VAL A 93 8.98 15.54 -14.33
N LYS A 94 8.90 14.27 -14.74
CA LYS A 94 7.77 13.77 -15.54
C LYS A 94 6.44 13.97 -14.81
N VAL A 95 6.35 13.54 -13.56
CA VAL A 95 5.15 13.69 -12.72
C VAL A 95 4.77 15.16 -12.58
N LYS A 96 5.75 16.03 -12.31
CA LYS A 96 5.50 17.46 -12.11
C LYS A 96 4.98 18.15 -13.38
N GLU A 97 5.52 17.81 -14.55
CA GLU A 97 5.03 18.36 -15.82
C GLU A 97 3.62 17.87 -16.16
N GLU A 98 3.31 16.61 -15.85
CA GLU A 98 1.99 16.02 -16.10
C GLU A 98 0.90 16.67 -15.23
N VAL A 99 1.17 16.90 -13.94
CA VAL A 99 0.22 17.52 -12.99
C VAL A 99 0.10 19.03 -13.17
N ARG A 100 1.07 19.68 -13.84
CA ARG A 100 1.06 21.14 -14.06
C ARG A 100 -0.06 21.60 -14.99
N GLY A 101 -0.61 20.73 -15.85
CA GLY A 101 -1.68 21.07 -16.80
C GLY A 101 -2.94 21.59 -16.11
N GLY A 102 -3.30 21.00 -14.97
CA GLY A 102 -4.48 21.31 -14.16
C GLY A 102 -4.33 22.44 -13.15
N LYS A 103 -3.25 23.22 -13.16
CA LYS A 103 -3.01 24.26 -12.13
C LYS A 103 -4.22 25.16 -11.82
N ASP A 104 -4.93 25.59 -12.86
CA ASP A 104 -6.06 26.52 -12.73
C ASP A 104 -7.41 25.82 -12.56
N ASP A 105 -7.49 24.52 -12.89
CA ASP A 105 -8.71 23.70 -12.81
C ASP A 105 -8.49 22.50 -11.89
N LEU A 106 -9.12 22.53 -10.71
CA LEU A 106 -8.95 21.48 -9.71
C LEU A 106 -9.45 20.11 -10.20
N ASP A 107 -10.45 20.08 -11.08
CA ASP A 107 -10.96 18.82 -11.60
C ASP A 107 -9.93 18.14 -12.51
N LEU A 108 -9.33 18.93 -13.39
CA LEU A 108 -8.25 18.49 -14.28
C LEU A 108 -6.99 18.12 -13.48
N LEU A 109 -6.64 18.90 -12.46
CA LEU A 109 -5.48 18.61 -11.60
C LEU A 109 -5.56 17.22 -10.98
N LEU A 110 -6.72 16.87 -10.42
CA LEU A 110 -6.90 15.58 -9.73
C LEU A 110 -7.02 14.42 -10.72
N ASP A 111 -7.56 14.65 -11.92
CA ASP A 111 -7.53 13.66 -13.01
C ASP A 111 -6.09 13.37 -13.47
N GLU A 112 -5.31 14.40 -13.77
CA GLU A 112 -3.89 14.29 -14.13
C GLU A 112 -3.06 13.67 -13.00
N ALA A 113 -3.29 14.08 -11.75
CA ALA A 113 -2.58 13.54 -10.60
C ALA A 113 -2.87 12.06 -10.37
N THR A 114 -4.14 11.64 -10.44
CA THR A 114 -4.47 10.21 -10.29
C THR A 114 -3.95 9.39 -11.46
N HIS A 115 -3.96 9.91 -12.69
CA HIS A 115 -3.36 9.25 -13.84
C HIS A 115 -1.85 9.08 -13.70
N ALA A 116 -1.13 10.17 -13.41
CA ALA A 116 0.32 10.16 -13.22
C ALA A 116 0.72 9.25 -12.05
N LEU A 117 -0.02 9.28 -10.93
CA LEU A 117 0.22 8.41 -9.78
C LEU A 117 0.03 6.95 -10.16
N SER A 118 -0.98 6.64 -10.97
CA SER A 118 -1.23 5.29 -11.44
C SER A 118 -0.09 4.77 -12.31
N GLN A 119 0.42 5.59 -13.23
CA GLN A 119 1.58 5.24 -14.05
C GLN A 119 2.84 5.06 -13.19
N ALA A 120 3.08 5.99 -12.26
CA ALA A 120 4.24 5.98 -11.39
C ALA A 120 4.21 4.82 -10.38
N THR A 121 3.04 4.31 -9.98
CA THR A 121 2.92 3.23 -8.99
C THR A 121 2.55 1.89 -9.60
N GLN A 122 2.09 1.85 -10.86
CA GLN A 122 1.49 0.66 -11.49
C GLN A 122 0.34 0.09 -10.63
N SER A 123 -0.47 0.98 -10.05
CA SER A 123 -1.58 0.65 -9.15
C SER A 123 -2.82 1.46 -9.51
N LEU A 124 -3.97 1.02 -9.01
CA LEU A 124 -5.20 1.81 -9.03
C LEU A 124 -5.01 3.00 -8.09
N SER A 125 -5.09 4.21 -8.65
CA SER A 125 -4.93 5.46 -7.93
C SER A 125 -6.29 6.12 -7.74
N VAL A 126 -6.45 6.80 -6.62
CA VAL A 126 -7.69 7.47 -6.22
C VAL A 126 -7.39 8.80 -5.56
N ALA A 127 -8.28 9.77 -5.77
CA ALA A 127 -8.28 11.03 -5.02
C ALA A 127 -9.71 11.43 -4.65
N ALA A 128 -9.85 12.17 -3.55
CA ALA A 128 -11.12 12.73 -3.10
C ALA A 128 -10.90 14.08 -2.42
N LEU A 129 -11.94 14.92 -2.41
CA LEU A 129 -11.99 16.16 -1.65
C LEU A 129 -13.03 16.03 -0.53
N SER A 130 -12.78 16.63 0.63
CA SER A 130 -13.59 16.44 1.84
C SER A 130 -15.04 16.93 1.70
N GLU A 131 -15.27 17.91 0.83
CA GLU A 131 -16.57 18.59 0.62
C GLU A 131 -17.19 18.34 -0.76
N GLU A 132 -16.61 17.43 -1.57
CA GLU A 132 -17.14 17.09 -2.89
C GLU A 132 -17.66 15.66 -2.89
N ASP A 133 -18.76 15.43 -3.60
CA ASP A 133 -19.31 14.09 -3.84
C ASP A 133 -18.75 13.51 -5.17
N LYS A 134 -17.45 13.67 -5.36
CA LYS A 134 -16.70 13.15 -6.52
C LYS A 134 -15.40 12.48 -6.05
N VAL A 135 -15.09 11.37 -6.71
CA VAL A 135 -13.83 10.64 -6.56
C VAL A 135 -13.16 10.59 -7.93
N TRP A 136 -11.86 10.86 -7.98
CA TRP A 136 -11.05 10.69 -9.18
C TRP A 136 -10.32 9.35 -9.09
N HIS A 137 -10.21 8.65 -10.20
CA HIS A 137 -9.62 7.32 -10.22
C HIS A 137 -8.92 7.03 -11.54
N SER A 138 -7.79 6.34 -11.49
CA SER A 138 -7.07 5.91 -12.68
C SER A 138 -6.35 4.58 -12.44
N GLY A 139 -6.18 3.76 -13.48
CA GLY A 139 -5.39 2.53 -13.37
C GLY A 139 -6.13 1.24 -13.08
N TYR A 140 -7.42 1.15 -13.43
CA TYR A 140 -8.20 -0.09 -13.27
C TYR A 140 -7.52 -1.32 -13.88
N SER A 141 -6.80 -1.17 -14.99
CA SER A 141 -6.07 -2.26 -15.64
C SER A 141 -5.01 -2.88 -14.73
N HIS A 142 -4.38 -2.09 -13.84
CA HIS A 142 -3.36 -2.59 -12.91
C HIS A 142 -3.92 -3.55 -11.86
N VAL A 143 -5.21 -3.47 -11.54
CA VAL A 143 -5.88 -4.41 -10.61
C VAL A 143 -5.74 -5.84 -11.12
N PHE A 144 -5.97 -6.06 -12.42
CA PHE A 144 -5.95 -7.38 -13.04
C PHE A 144 -4.55 -8.00 -13.16
N HIS A 145 -3.48 -7.25 -12.86
CA HIS A 145 -2.13 -7.82 -12.76
C HIS A 145 -1.85 -8.43 -11.39
N ASN A 146 -2.75 -8.28 -10.42
CA ASN A 146 -2.59 -8.85 -9.09
C ASN A 146 -3.41 -10.14 -8.95
N PRO A 147 -2.79 -11.27 -8.56
CA PRO A 147 -3.47 -12.55 -8.43
C PRO A 147 -4.59 -12.53 -7.37
N GLU A 148 -4.53 -11.64 -6.38
CA GLU A 148 -5.58 -11.43 -5.39
C GLU A 148 -6.93 -10.99 -5.99
N PHE A 149 -6.89 -10.38 -7.18
CA PHE A 149 -8.06 -9.91 -7.92
C PHE A 149 -8.30 -10.77 -9.17
N ALA A 150 -7.79 -11.99 -9.21
CA ALA A 150 -8.22 -12.99 -10.20
C ALA A 150 -9.63 -13.52 -9.90
N ASP A 151 -10.07 -13.42 -8.64
CA ASP A 151 -11.42 -13.73 -8.21
C ASP A 151 -12.39 -12.59 -8.57
N LEU A 152 -13.51 -12.95 -9.22
CA LEU A 152 -14.49 -11.97 -9.69
C LEU A 152 -15.23 -11.30 -8.52
N GLU A 153 -15.44 -12.02 -7.41
CA GLU A 153 -16.12 -11.46 -6.24
C GLU A 153 -15.22 -10.43 -5.55
N ALA A 154 -13.95 -10.75 -5.32
CA ALA A 154 -12.98 -9.80 -4.77
C ALA A 154 -12.80 -8.55 -5.65
N THR A 155 -12.77 -8.74 -6.98
CA THR A 155 -12.67 -7.63 -7.94
C THR A 155 -13.92 -6.76 -7.92
N ALA A 156 -15.10 -7.37 -7.92
CA ALA A 156 -16.37 -6.64 -7.84
C ALA A 156 -16.47 -5.85 -6.54
N GLN A 157 -16.03 -6.42 -5.41
CA GLN A 157 -15.99 -5.74 -4.12
C GLN A 157 -15.06 -4.52 -4.14
N LEU A 158 -13.86 -4.63 -4.71
CA LEU A 158 -12.95 -3.50 -4.89
C LEU A 158 -13.60 -2.39 -5.75
N PHE A 159 -14.24 -2.75 -6.87
CA PHE A 159 -14.84 -1.77 -7.77
C PHE A 159 -16.09 -1.11 -7.17
N SER A 160 -16.93 -1.87 -6.48
CA SER A 160 -18.07 -1.30 -5.75
C SER A 160 -17.61 -0.33 -4.65
N PHE A 161 -16.47 -0.61 -4.01
CA PHE A 161 -15.90 0.28 -3.01
C PHE A 161 -15.45 1.63 -3.60
N ILE A 162 -14.65 1.61 -4.67
CA ILE A 162 -14.10 2.84 -5.26
C ILE A 162 -15.16 3.71 -5.94
N GLU A 163 -16.26 3.10 -6.40
CA GLU A 163 -17.41 3.83 -6.96
C GLU A 163 -18.28 4.46 -5.86
N GLU A 164 -18.22 3.98 -4.62
CA GLU A 164 -19.02 4.48 -3.50
C GLU A 164 -18.33 5.66 -2.80
N PHE A 165 -18.72 6.87 -3.19
CA PHE A 165 -18.16 8.12 -2.66
C PHE A 165 -18.23 8.23 -1.13
N GLN A 166 -19.31 7.72 -0.50
CA GLN A 166 -19.43 7.77 0.97
C GLN A 166 -18.40 6.89 1.65
N MET A 167 -18.10 5.72 1.09
CA MET A 167 -17.07 4.83 1.61
C MET A 167 -15.68 5.42 1.42
N MET A 168 -15.40 6.02 0.26
CA MET A 168 -14.14 6.72 0.00
C MET A 168 -13.94 7.90 0.96
N ARG A 169 -14.99 8.67 1.24
CA ARG A 169 -14.94 9.77 2.22
C ARG A 169 -14.77 9.28 3.65
N GLU A 170 -15.48 8.23 4.05
CA GLU A 170 -15.31 7.59 5.37
C GLU A 170 -13.87 7.10 5.55
N LEU A 171 -13.31 6.42 4.52
CA LEU A 171 -11.93 5.97 4.54
C LEU A 171 -10.97 7.14 4.74
N PHE A 172 -10.98 8.10 3.82
CA PHE A 172 -9.98 9.17 3.79
C PHE A 172 -10.14 10.20 4.90
N PHE A 173 -11.36 10.54 5.31
CA PHE A 173 -11.58 11.69 6.20
C PHE A 173 -12.08 11.29 7.59
N ARG A 174 -12.32 10.00 7.86
CA ARG A 174 -12.67 9.51 9.20
C ARG A 174 -11.78 8.40 9.73
N ARG A 175 -11.28 7.51 8.86
CA ARG A 175 -10.42 6.38 9.27
C ARG A 175 -8.95 6.73 9.22
N MET A 176 -8.54 7.52 8.25
CA MET A 176 -7.19 8.07 8.15
C MET A 176 -7.12 9.34 8.99
N THR A 177 -6.24 9.33 10.00
CA THR A 177 -6.21 10.35 11.07
C THR A 177 -5.28 11.51 10.76
N GLY A 178 -4.48 11.42 9.69
CA GLY A 178 -3.46 12.40 9.33
C GLY A 178 -2.26 12.43 10.29
N GLU A 179 -2.12 11.43 11.17
CA GLU A 179 -1.03 11.36 12.15
C GLU A 179 0.35 11.16 11.51
N SER A 180 0.38 10.61 10.30
CA SER A 180 1.58 10.42 9.48
C SER A 180 1.40 11.08 8.13
N VAL A 181 2.50 11.52 7.51
CA VAL A 181 2.45 12.13 6.16
C VAL A 181 1.85 11.18 5.14
N VAL A 182 2.20 9.89 5.23
CA VAL A 182 1.58 8.82 4.45
C VAL A 182 1.03 7.80 5.43
N GLU A 183 -0.21 7.41 5.22
CA GLU A 183 -0.91 6.43 6.03
C GLU A 183 -1.17 5.16 5.22
N VAL A 184 -1.06 4.01 5.88
CA VAL A 184 -1.29 2.69 5.30
C VAL A 184 -2.41 2.00 6.05
N ILE A 185 -3.46 1.63 5.33
CA ILE A 185 -4.61 0.91 5.87
C ILE A 185 -4.68 -0.48 5.23
N PHE A 186 -4.91 -1.49 6.07
CA PHE A 186 -5.22 -2.84 5.62
C PHE A 186 -6.71 -3.06 5.78
N GLY A 187 -7.38 -3.59 4.76
CA GLY A 187 -8.84 -3.72 4.72
C GLY A 187 -9.41 -4.56 5.86
N GLU A 188 -8.65 -5.53 6.36
CA GLU A 188 -8.99 -6.29 7.57
C GLU A 188 -9.21 -5.41 8.82
N GLU A 189 -8.59 -4.24 8.88
CA GLU A 189 -8.66 -3.30 10.01
C GLU A 189 -9.88 -2.40 9.95
N LEU A 190 -10.50 -2.27 8.76
CA LEU A 190 -11.69 -1.45 8.56
C LEU A 190 -12.96 -2.11 9.11
N GLY A 191 -12.94 -3.45 9.24
CA GLY A 191 -14.11 -4.24 9.66
C GLY A 191 -15.23 -4.25 8.62
N TRP A 192 -14.94 -3.83 7.39
CA TRP A 192 -15.90 -3.84 6.29
C TRP A 192 -15.97 -5.22 5.64
N PRO A 193 -17.17 -5.79 5.43
CA PRO A 193 -17.32 -7.04 4.71
C PRO A 193 -16.77 -6.94 3.27
N GLY A 194 -16.06 -7.96 2.80
CA GLY A 194 -15.55 -8.00 1.42
C GLY A 194 -14.32 -7.10 1.16
N PHE A 195 -13.65 -6.64 2.21
CA PHE A 195 -12.51 -5.72 2.07
C PHE A 195 -11.14 -6.38 2.20
N ASN A 196 -11.11 -7.71 2.30
CA ASN A 196 -9.88 -8.50 2.31
C ASN A 196 -9.72 -9.14 0.91
N PRO A 197 -8.58 -9.00 0.21
CA PRO A 197 -7.28 -8.50 0.67
C PRO A 197 -6.93 -7.08 0.20
N ILE A 198 -7.78 -6.09 0.46
CA ILE A 198 -7.51 -4.70 0.04
C ILE A 198 -6.48 -4.04 0.97
N GLY A 199 -5.54 -3.32 0.38
CA GLY A 199 -4.64 -2.39 1.05
C GLY A 199 -4.75 -0.99 0.43
N VAL A 200 -4.54 0.03 1.25
CA VAL A 200 -4.57 1.44 0.84
C VAL A 200 -3.32 2.14 1.35
N VAL A 201 -2.67 2.91 0.47
CA VAL A 201 -1.60 3.85 0.83
C VAL A 201 -2.00 5.22 0.35
N ALA A 202 -2.22 6.17 1.26
CA ALA A 202 -2.65 7.52 0.87
C ALA A 202 -2.02 8.60 1.75
N THR A 203 -2.14 9.83 1.27
CA THR A 203 -1.70 11.05 1.94
C THR A 203 -2.76 12.13 1.77
N HIS A 204 -2.83 13.03 2.74
CA HIS A 204 -3.66 14.23 2.63
C HIS A 204 -2.86 15.41 2.11
N PHE A 205 -3.55 16.27 1.38
CA PHE A 205 -3.04 17.53 0.85
C PHE A 205 -4.07 18.64 1.05
N ASP A 206 -3.59 19.88 1.04
CA ASP A 206 -4.45 21.06 1.03
C ASP A 206 -4.25 21.85 -0.27
N VAL A 207 -5.34 22.17 -0.96
CA VAL A 207 -5.28 22.88 -2.25
C VAL A 207 -6.43 23.86 -2.40
N LYS A 208 -6.12 25.12 -2.71
CA LYS A 208 -7.14 26.19 -2.90
C LYS A 208 -8.17 26.27 -1.76
N GLY A 209 -7.74 26.04 -0.52
CA GLY A 209 -8.59 26.05 0.68
C GLY A 209 -9.46 24.80 0.87
N LYS A 210 -9.30 23.77 0.04
CA LYS A 210 -9.96 22.47 0.18
C LYS A 210 -8.98 21.44 0.72
N HIS A 211 -9.49 20.57 1.58
CA HIS A 211 -8.76 19.43 2.10
C HIS A 211 -9.04 18.20 1.22
N GLY A 212 -7.98 17.50 0.82
CA GLY A 212 -8.06 16.37 -0.08
C GLY A 212 -7.19 15.21 0.36
N ALA A 213 -7.44 14.06 -0.25
CA ALA A 213 -6.60 12.87 -0.11
C ALA A 213 -6.30 12.28 -1.48
N ILE A 214 -5.09 11.78 -1.67
CA ILE A 214 -4.66 11.04 -2.85
C ILE A 214 -3.87 9.81 -2.42
N GLY A 215 -4.07 8.70 -3.12
CA GLY A 215 -3.39 7.46 -2.80
C GLY A 215 -3.61 6.37 -3.82
N VAL A 216 -3.16 5.18 -3.46
CA VAL A 216 -3.35 3.96 -4.24
C VAL A 216 -4.12 2.92 -3.44
N ILE A 217 -4.91 2.13 -4.15
CA ILE A 217 -5.63 0.98 -3.63
C ILE A 217 -5.13 -0.25 -4.40
N GLY A 218 -4.91 -1.35 -3.68
CA GLY A 218 -4.41 -2.59 -4.28
C GLY A 218 -4.50 -3.77 -3.32
N PRO A 219 -3.75 -4.86 -3.56
CA PRO A 219 -3.69 -5.97 -2.61
C PRO A 219 -2.99 -5.52 -1.32
N ALA A 220 -3.22 -6.20 -0.20
CA ALA A 220 -2.60 -5.92 1.09
C ALA A 220 -1.06 -6.05 1.10
N ARG A 221 -0.44 -6.47 -0.01
CA ARG A 221 1.01 -6.55 -0.23
C ARG A 221 1.50 -5.51 -1.25
N ILE A 222 0.99 -4.28 -1.16
CA ILE A 222 1.45 -3.17 -1.99
C ILE A 222 2.99 -3.08 -1.91
N PRO A 223 3.72 -2.81 -3.01
CA PRO A 223 5.17 -2.58 -2.98
C PRO A 223 5.56 -1.29 -2.22
N TYR A 224 5.44 -1.31 -0.88
CA TYR A 224 5.52 -0.15 0.01
C TYR A 224 6.77 0.68 -0.18
N ALA A 225 7.93 0.02 -0.30
CA ALA A 225 9.22 0.66 -0.53
C ALA A 225 9.24 1.58 -1.77
N ARG A 226 8.44 1.27 -2.80
CA ARG A 226 8.30 2.09 -4.01
C ARG A 226 7.10 3.04 -3.93
N VAL A 227 5.98 2.58 -3.39
CA VAL A 227 4.72 3.34 -3.43
C VAL A 227 4.71 4.49 -2.42
N ILE A 228 5.19 4.28 -1.19
CA ILE A 228 5.14 5.31 -0.14
C ILE A 228 5.89 6.59 -0.54
N PRO A 229 7.14 6.54 -1.06
CA PRO A 229 7.83 7.74 -1.51
C PRO A 229 7.11 8.46 -2.65
N VAL A 230 6.52 7.71 -3.59
CA VAL A 230 5.78 8.31 -4.72
C VAL A 230 4.52 9.00 -4.20
N VAL A 231 3.70 8.35 -3.38
CA VAL A 231 2.50 8.96 -2.79
C VAL A 231 2.85 10.22 -2.00
N ARG A 232 3.94 10.18 -1.21
CA ARG A 232 4.46 11.35 -0.49
C ARG A 232 4.80 12.50 -1.44
N TYR A 233 5.51 12.22 -2.53
CA TYR A 233 5.89 13.23 -3.52
C TYR A 233 4.66 13.86 -4.21
N PHE A 234 3.60 13.08 -4.46
CA PHE A 234 2.37 13.60 -5.07
C PHE A 234 1.65 14.63 -4.21
N ARG A 235 1.67 14.47 -2.87
CA ARG A 235 1.20 15.53 -1.97
C ARG A 235 1.94 16.83 -2.24
N ASP A 236 3.26 16.79 -2.22
CA ASP A 236 4.10 17.98 -2.37
C ASP A 236 3.90 18.65 -3.74
N VAL A 237 3.76 17.85 -4.82
CA VAL A 237 3.50 18.37 -6.17
C VAL A 237 2.14 19.05 -6.27
N ILE A 238 1.07 18.45 -5.73
CA ILE A 238 -0.28 19.03 -5.77
C ILE A 238 -0.30 20.37 -5.01
N GLU A 239 0.29 20.41 -3.81
CA GLU A 239 0.39 21.62 -3.00
C GLU A 239 1.25 22.70 -3.70
N GLU A 240 2.36 22.32 -4.35
CA GLU A 240 3.25 23.27 -5.03
C GLU A 240 2.64 23.87 -6.31
N VAL A 241 1.99 23.05 -7.13
CA VAL A 241 1.45 23.47 -8.44
C VAL A 241 0.41 24.57 -8.28
N CYS A 242 -0.48 24.46 -7.29
CA CYS A 242 -1.52 25.44 -7.04
C CYS A 242 -1.07 26.66 -6.24
N GLY A 243 0.14 26.64 -5.69
CA GLY A 243 0.65 27.67 -4.77
C GLY A 243 0.02 27.53 -3.39
N ARG A 244 0.86 27.60 -2.34
CA ARG A 244 0.39 27.79 -0.96
C ARG A 244 -0.35 29.12 -0.81
#